data_AF-A0A9E3QKJ3-F1
#
_entry.id   AF-A0A9E3QKJ3-F1
#
_cell.length_a   1.000
_cell.length_b   1.000
_cell.length_c   1.000
_cell.angle_alpha   90.00
_cell.angle_beta   90.00
_cell.angle_gamma   90.00
#
_symmetry.space_group_name_H-M   'P 1'
#
loop_
_entity.id
_entity.type
_entity.pdbx_description
1 polymer ?
#
loop_
_entity_poly.entity_id
_entity_poly.type
_entity_poly.pdbx_seq_one_letter_code
_entity_poly.pdbx_strand_id
1 'polypeptide(L)'
;MISRAVADTSPLVVSVHAREKAHKKCSAALKALRPPLLTCWPVLTEAAYLLRDEPGGCAALAGMLDSGLIKLAALDPGRNAR
;
A
#
# COMPACT_ATOMS: atom_id res chain seq x y z
N MET A 1 -8.24 11.87 18.27
CA MET A 1 -6.88 12.09 17.74
C MET A 1 -6.73 11.19 16.52
N ILE A 2 -6.40 11.71 15.34
CA ILE A 2 -6.29 10.89 14.12
C ILE A 2 -4.84 10.48 13.95
N SER A 3 -4.58 9.18 14.14
CA SER A 3 -3.24 8.61 13.97
C SER A 3 -2.94 8.46 12.48
N ARG A 4 -1.73 8.85 12.06
CA ARG A 4 -1.21 8.51 10.74
C ARG A 4 -0.95 7.01 10.69
N ALA A 5 -1.36 6.34 9.63
CA ALA A 5 -1.16 4.91 9.45
C ALA A 5 -0.11 4.63 8.38
N VAL A 6 0.62 3.53 8.58
CA VAL A 6 1.53 2.97 7.58
C VAL A 6 0.83 1.82 6.88
N ALA A 7 0.78 1.84 5.56
CA ALA A 7 0.28 0.75 4.74
C ALA A 7 1.40 -0.25 4.47
N ASP A 8 1.12 -1.50 4.86
CA ASP A 8 1.92 -2.69 4.56
C ASP A 8 1.57 -3.27 3.17
N THR A 9 2.39 -4.19 2.66
CA THR A 9 2.17 -4.87 1.37
C THR A 9 0.81 -5.54 1.31
N SER A 10 0.45 -6.27 2.37
CA SER A 10 -0.76 -7.11 2.35
C SER A 10 -2.07 -6.30 2.18
N PRO A 11 -2.31 -5.18 2.91
CA PRO A 11 -3.44 -4.29 2.60
C PRO A 11 -3.44 -3.69 1.18
N LEU A 12 -2.28 -3.35 0.62
CA LEU A 12 -2.20 -2.78 -0.74
C LEU A 12 -2.60 -3.81 -1.79
N VAL A 13 -2.04 -5.02 -1.71
CA VAL A 13 -2.38 -6.13 -2.61
C VAL A 13 -3.85 -6.47 -2.53
N VAL A 14 -4.38 -6.61 -1.31
CA VAL A 14 -5.79 -6.93 -1.09
C VAL A 14 -6.70 -5.83 -1.65
N SER A 15 -6.31 -4.55 -1.62
CA SER A 15 -7.11 -3.46 -2.17
C SER A 15 -7.25 -3.51 -3.70
N VAL A 16 -6.30 -4.14 -4.38
CA VAL A 16 -6.28 -4.26 -5.85
C VAL A 16 -6.85 -5.62 -6.29
N HIS A 17 -6.46 -6.71 -5.63
CA HIS A 17 -6.89 -8.07 -5.98
C HIS A 17 -8.23 -8.44 -5.31
N ALA A 18 -9.34 -8.10 -5.98
CA ALA A 18 -10.70 -8.25 -5.45
C ALA A 18 -11.12 -9.70 -5.13
N ARG A 19 -10.39 -10.71 -5.63
CA ARG A 19 -10.67 -12.14 -5.37
C ARG A 19 -10.11 -12.63 -4.04
N GLU A 20 -9.37 -11.80 -3.31
CA GLU A 20 -8.87 -12.16 -1.99
C GLU A 20 -10.00 -12.33 -0.97
N LYS A 21 -9.99 -13.43 -0.21
CA LYS A 21 -11.00 -13.70 0.83
C LYS A 21 -11.03 -12.60 1.90
N ALA A 22 -9.88 -11.95 2.13
CA ALA A 22 -9.73 -10.86 3.07
C ALA A 22 -10.21 -9.49 2.53
N HIS A 23 -10.54 -9.37 1.24
CA HIS A 23 -10.85 -8.11 0.57
C HIS A 23 -11.88 -7.26 1.31
N LYS A 24 -13.02 -7.84 1.67
CA LYS A 24 -14.09 -7.09 2.35
C LYS A 24 -13.66 -6.53 3.70
N LYS A 25 -12.92 -7.30 4.51
CA LYS A 25 -12.46 -6.88 5.84
C LYS A 25 -11.35 -5.83 5.73
N CYS A 26 -10.39 -6.04 4.83
CA CYS A 26 -9.28 -5.11 4.64
C CYS A 26 -9.77 -3.78 4.07
N SER A 27 -10.61 -3.80 3.04
CA SER A 27 -11.22 -2.60 2.46
C SER A 27 -12.07 -1.82 3.48
N ALA A 28 -12.79 -2.49 4.38
CA ALA A 28 -13.53 -1.82 5.45
C ALA A 28 -12.59 -1.13 6.45
N ALA A 29 -11.50 -1.78 6.85
CA ALA A 29 -10.50 -1.19 7.73
C ALA A 29 -9.80 0.01 7.09
N LEU A 30 -9.41 -0.09 5.82
CA LEU A 30 -8.75 1.01 5.09
C LEU A 30 -9.66 2.23 4.93
N LYS A 31 -10.96 2.03 4.70
CA LYS A 31 -11.95 3.13 4.64
C LYS A 31 -12.10 3.90 5.95
N ALA A 32 -11.75 3.31 7.08
CA ALA A 32 -11.78 3.99 8.37
C ALA A 32 -10.53 4.85 8.63
N LEU A 33 -9.48 4.72 7.81
CA LEU A 33 -8.24 5.48 7.94
C LEU A 33 -8.31 6.76 7.11
N ARG A 34 -7.62 7.82 7.57
CA ARG A 34 -7.46 9.06 6.80
C ARG A 34 -6.25 8.95 5.86
N PRO A 35 -6.44 9.20 4.55
CA PRO A 35 -5.32 9.40 3.63
C PRO A 35 -4.50 10.67 3.98
N PRO A 36 -3.22 10.73 3.53
CA PRO A 36 -2.49 9.64 2.88
C PRO A 36 -2.03 8.59 3.90
N LEU A 37 -2.12 7.31 3.53
CA LEU A 37 -1.41 6.25 4.25
C LEU A 37 0.06 6.28 3.84
N LEU A 38 0.98 6.25 4.80
CA LEU A 38 2.40 6.23 4.50
C LEU A 38 2.81 4.83 4.03
N THR A 39 3.67 4.73 3.03
CA THR A 39 4.28 3.46 2.61
C THR A 39 5.73 3.70 2.20
N CYS A 40 6.46 2.67 1.79
CA CYS A 40 7.86 2.78 1.40
C CYS A 40 8.17 1.94 0.15
N TRP A 41 9.33 2.19 -0.45
CA TRP A 41 9.75 1.49 -1.67
C TRP A 41 9.73 -0.04 -1.54
N PRO A 42 10.27 -0.67 -0.47
CA PRO A 42 10.18 -2.11 -0.27
C PRO A 42 8.74 -2.64 -0.34
N VAL A 43 7.81 -2.01 0.38
CA VAL A 43 6.38 -2.39 0.38
C VAL A 43 5.76 -2.24 -1.01
N LEU A 44 6.04 -1.12 -1.70
CA LEU A 44 5.50 -0.87 -3.03
C LEU A 44 6.03 -1.88 -4.06
N THR A 45 7.33 -2.22 -3.99
CA THR A 45 7.95 -3.19 -4.89
C THR A 45 7.45 -4.61 -4.65
N GLU A 46 7.24 -5.00 -3.40
CA GLU A 46 6.67 -6.31 -3.06
C GLU A 46 5.21 -6.41 -3.54
N ALA A 47 4.41 -5.36 -3.30
CA ALA A 47 3.03 -5.31 -3.79
C ALA A 47 2.96 -5.40 -5.32
N ALA A 48 3.82 -4.67 -6.02
CA ALA A 48 3.92 -4.74 -7.48
C ALA A 48 4.34 -6.14 -7.96
N TYR A 49 5.29 -6.79 -7.29
CA TYR A 49 5.69 -8.16 -7.61
C TYR A 49 4.56 -9.16 -7.38
N LEU A 50 3.79 -9.04 -6.30
CA LEU A 50 2.66 -9.91 -6.02
C LEU A 50 1.48 -9.69 -6.99
N LEU A 51 1.29 -8.45 -7.46
CA LEU A 51 0.25 -8.09 -8.42
C LEU A 51 0.69 -8.19 -9.90
N ARG A 52 1.90 -8.71 -10.18
CA ARG A 52 2.46 -8.72 -11.55
C ARG A 52 1.60 -9.46 -12.58
N ASP A 53 0.86 -10.47 -12.12
CA ASP A 53 -0.02 -11.30 -12.96
C ASP A 53 -1.49 -10.80 -12.92
N GLU A 54 -1.79 -9.77 -12.12
CA GLU A 54 -3.12 -9.15 -12.06
C GLU A 54 -3.26 -8.08 -13.16
N PRO A 55 -4.24 -8.19 -14.07
CA PRO A 55 -4.47 -7.17 -15.09
C PRO A 55 -4.67 -5.78 -14.48
N GLY A 56 -3.76 -4.86 -14.77
CA GLY A 56 -3.80 -3.50 -14.23
C GLY A 56 -3.29 -3.35 -12.80
N GLY A 57 -2.69 -4.39 -12.19
CA GLY A 57 -2.22 -4.37 -10.81
C GLY A 57 -1.26 -3.22 -10.50
N CYS A 58 -0.19 -3.08 -11.29
CA CYS A 58 0.76 -1.98 -11.16
C CYS A 58 0.12 -0.61 -11.45
N ALA A 59 -0.81 -0.53 -12.41
CA ALA A 59 -1.51 0.71 -12.74
C ALA A 59 -2.42 1.17 -11.58
N ALA A 60 -3.05 0.22 -10.86
CA ALA A 60 -3.83 0.53 -9.67
C ALA A 60 -2.95 1.08 -8.53
N LEU A 61 -1.77 0.51 -8.30
CA LEU A 61 -0.80 1.04 -7.34
C LEU A 61 -0.33 2.47 -7.71
N ALA A 62 -0.05 2.71 -8.99
CA ALA A 62 0.29 4.05 -9.48
C ALA A 62 -0.86 5.04 -9.25
N GLY A 63 -2.10 4.66 -9.57
CA GLY A 63 -3.28 5.49 -9.31
C GLY A 63 -3.49 5.82 -7.82
N MET A 64 -3.13 4.92 -6.90
CA MET A 64 -3.17 5.21 -5.46
C MET A 64 -2.14 6.26 -5.04
N LEU A 65 -0.96 6.27 -5.66
CA LEU A 65 0.06 7.30 -5.45
C LEU A 65 -0.39 8.64 -6.03
N ASP A 66 -0.87 8.64 -7.28
CA ASP A 66 -1.29 9.84 -8.00
C ASP A 66 -2.49 10.53 -7.32
N SER A 67 -3.42 9.74 -6.78
CA SER A 67 -4.58 10.25 -6.03
C SER A 67 -4.25 10.70 -4.59
N GLY A 68 -3.04 10.42 -4.10
CA GLY A 68 -2.66 10.70 -2.72
C GLY A 68 -3.32 9.80 -1.68
N LEU A 69 -3.91 8.67 -2.08
CA LEU A 69 -4.41 7.65 -1.14
C LEU A 69 -3.26 7.07 -0.31
N ILE A 70 -2.11 6.86 -0.96
CA ILE A 70 -0.87 6.46 -0.34
C ILE A 70 0.24 7.45 -0.66
N LYS A 71 1.23 7.55 0.23
CA LYS A 71 2.41 8.43 0.05
C LYS A 71 3.68 7.68 0.38
N LEU A 72 4.66 7.75 -0.53
CA LEU A 72 6.00 7.23 -0.27
C LEU A 72 6.71 8.07 0.80
N ALA A 73 7.16 7.40 1.85
CA ALA A 73 8.10 7.91 2.83
C ALA A 73 9.53 7.51 2.42
N ALA A 74 10.45 8.46 2.54
CA ALA A 74 11.87 8.17 2.37
C ALA A 74 12.34 7.24 3.50
N LEU A 75 13.05 6.18 3.15
CA LEU A 75 13.74 5.32 4.10
C LEU A 75 15.19 5.80 4.19
N ASP A 76 15.64 6.09 5.41
CA ASP A 76 17.05 6.31 5.70
C ASP A 76 17.69 4.95 6.04
N PRO A 77 18.90 4.65 5.55
CA PRO A 77 19.60 3.39 5.87
C PRO A 77 19.93 3.26 7.38
N GLY A 78 19.71 4.32 8.16
CA GLY A 78 19.93 4.37 9.59
C GLY A 78 21.41 4.55 9.89
N ARG A 79 21.71 4.95 11.13
CA ARG A 79 23.08 5.12 11.64
C ARG A 79 23.93 3.84 11.63
N ASN A 80 23.34 2.69 11.31
CA ASN A 80 23.97 1.37 11.41
C ASN A 80 24.19 0.70 10.05
N ALA A 81 23.94 1.38 8.93
CA ALA A 81 24.35 0.88 7.63
C ALA A 81 25.88 0.89 7.55
N ARG A 82 26.46 -0.30 7.77
CA ARG A 82 27.86 -0.59 7.48
C ARG A 82 28.03 -0.84 6.00
#